data_AF-A0A3N5QES1-F1
#
_entry.id   AF-A0A3N5QES1-F1
#
_cell.length_a   1.000
_cell.length_b   1.000
_cell.length_c   1.000
_cell.angle_alpha   90.00
_cell.angle_beta   90.00
_cell.angle_gamma   90.00
#
_symmetry.space_group_name_H-M   'P 1'
#
loop_
_entity.id
_entity.type
_entity.pdbx_description
1 polymer ?
#
loop_
_entity_poly.entity_id
_entity_poly.type
_entity_poly.pdbx_seq_one_letter_code
_entity_poly.pdbx_strand_id
1 'polypeptide(L)'
;MLKSVLKRAGSIGVGLAIFIWSPVALAVWTPPKGIPRPTFGIEETHLMYVGRTFDYAGTPAPYGDAGNGPFSHYIDNTHAQATDIGNPFGTPAKPRLTIPVNLTPGSVVELHGGPYNYITPGQNEQVEFATGQGTAGRPIFIRGFSRQCKTIFTRRLRIIGSYFIVENLFFTAAGGLSIRAPSDHIGVRYTELTGFDHIAYKSHYNLLPGGDKFVDFNSDIVYSNNYFHDNGYPAGTSAELKNSFQITGNTRRIWIVDNRMENGTEDGIHIMLGTSSHEYFLPDGIYIGRNVIHHYTENAIDVKPSRNVIISENIMYGYRPITIPPSDGANGDGIVFNYEDGPPPGQVMENHYVIFNTFFDCEIGVRAEYDGYVYGNVFHDINQSAPGNFTGAVLVYLRGSAVYNPMYV
;
A
#
# COMPACT_ATOMS: atom_id res chain seq x y z
N MET A 1 56.24 52.50 -49.56
CA MET A 1 56.76 51.28 -48.93
C MET A 1 55.75 50.85 -47.87
N LEU A 2 54.83 49.95 -48.20
CA LEU A 2 54.90 48.48 -48.06
C LEU A 2 54.66 47.98 -46.60
N LYS A 3 53.61 47.14 -46.46
CA LYS A 3 53.33 46.11 -45.42
C LYS A 3 52.73 46.59 -44.08
N SER A 4 51.44 46.40 -43.78
CA SER A 4 50.63 45.17 -43.51
C SER A 4 50.76 44.61 -42.09
N VAL A 5 49.70 44.76 -41.26
CA VAL A 5 49.24 43.79 -40.22
C VAL A 5 47.75 44.08 -39.96
N LEU A 6 46.84 43.44 -40.70
CA LEU A 6 45.95 42.33 -40.30
C LEU A 6 44.99 42.54 -39.11
N LYS A 7 43.71 42.49 -39.50
CA LYS A 7 42.45 42.37 -38.73
C LYS A 7 42.47 41.27 -37.65
N ARG A 8 41.82 41.55 -36.52
CA ARG A 8 41.07 40.54 -35.73
C ARG A 8 39.67 41.09 -35.42
N ALA A 9 38.68 40.67 -36.22
CA ALA A 9 37.28 40.76 -35.84
C ALA A 9 36.94 39.46 -35.09
N GLY A 10 36.68 39.56 -33.79
CA GLY A 10 36.21 38.45 -32.98
C GLY A 10 34.73 38.21 -33.25
N SER A 11 34.42 37.15 -33.99
CA SER A 11 33.07 36.61 -34.11
C SER A 11 32.69 35.92 -32.80
N ILE A 12 31.78 36.54 -32.03
CA ILE A 12 31.11 35.89 -30.91
C ILE A 12 30.10 34.90 -31.50
N GLY A 13 30.50 33.64 -31.61
CA GLY A 13 29.61 32.55 -31.95
C GLY A 13 28.70 32.27 -30.77
N VAL A 14 27.42 32.69 -30.87
CA VAL A 14 26.36 32.23 -29.97
C VAL A 14 26.10 30.78 -30.31
N GLY A 15 26.76 29.86 -29.61
CA GLY A 15 26.47 28.44 -29.67
C GLY A 15 25.08 28.19 -29.06
N LEU A 16 24.09 27.99 -29.93
CA LEU A 16 22.77 27.54 -29.54
C LEU A 16 22.90 26.09 -29.03
N ALA A 17 23.03 25.91 -27.72
CA ALA A 17 22.96 24.60 -27.09
C ALA A 17 21.51 24.11 -27.15
N ILE A 18 21.18 23.33 -28.18
CA ILE A 18 19.92 22.60 -28.26
C ILE A 18 20.05 21.45 -27.26
N PHE A 19 19.47 21.62 -26.06
CA PHE A 19 19.26 20.52 -25.13
C PHE A 19 18.19 19.61 -25.71
N ILE A 20 18.63 18.55 -26.38
CA ILE A 20 17.76 17.46 -26.79
C ILE A 20 17.42 16.68 -25.51
N TRP A 21 16.25 16.94 -24.95
CA TRP A 21 15.67 16.11 -23.91
C TRP A 21 15.34 14.75 -24.53
N SER A 22 16.24 13.77 -24.40
CA SER A 22 15.87 12.38 -24.66
C SER A 22 14.86 11.97 -23.59
N PRO A 23 13.62 11.60 -23.95
CA PRO A 23 12.69 11.07 -22.97
C PRO A 23 13.30 9.78 -22.42
N VAL A 24 13.63 9.78 -21.13
CA VAL A 24 13.95 8.53 -20.42
C VAL A 24 12.70 7.67 -20.54
N ALA A 25 12.76 6.61 -21.33
CA ALA A 25 11.67 5.65 -21.40
C ALA A 25 11.50 5.07 -19.99
N LEU A 26 10.41 5.42 -19.32
CA LEU A 26 10.04 4.80 -18.05
C LEU A 26 9.88 3.31 -18.31
N ALA A 27 10.66 2.50 -17.60
CA ALA A 27 10.58 1.05 -17.72
C ALA A 27 9.14 0.61 -17.36
N VAL A 28 8.52 -0.15 -18.25
CA VAL A 28 7.19 -0.72 -18.03
C VAL A 28 7.27 -1.64 -16.81
N TRP A 29 6.36 -1.46 -15.84
CA TRP A 29 6.34 -2.29 -14.65
C TRP A 29 6.07 -3.75 -15.04
N THR A 30 6.91 -4.67 -14.59
CA THR A 30 6.70 -6.11 -14.83
C THR A 30 6.19 -6.71 -13.53
N PRO A 31 5.13 -7.54 -13.52
CA PRO A 31 4.69 -8.17 -12.28
C PRO A 31 5.74 -9.14 -11.71
N PRO A 32 5.76 -9.37 -10.38
CA PRO A 32 6.55 -10.44 -9.80
C PRO A 32 6.19 -11.80 -10.39
N LYS A 33 7.12 -12.75 -10.37
CA LYS A 33 6.90 -14.10 -10.92
C LYS A 33 5.67 -14.76 -10.29
N GLY A 34 4.80 -15.33 -11.13
CA GLY A 34 3.57 -16.00 -10.69
C GLY A 34 2.45 -15.05 -10.24
N ILE A 35 2.71 -13.75 -10.11
CA ILE A 35 1.68 -12.76 -9.79
C ILE A 35 1.10 -12.20 -11.11
N PRO A 36 -0.22 -12.20 -11.30
CA PRO A 36 -0.84 -11.57 -12.47
C PRO A 36 -0.64 -10.05 -12.43
N ARG A 37 -0.58 -9.42 -13.60
CA ARG A 37 -0.56 -7.95 -13.69
C ARG A 37 -1.95 -7.40 -13.31
N PRO A 38 -2.06 -6.44 -12.38
CA PRO A 38 -3.33 -5.77 -12.12
C PRO A 38 -3.74 -4.92 -13.33
N THR A 39 -5.04 -4.78 -13.54
CA THR A 39 -5.61 -3.98 -14.65
C THR A 39 -5.56 -2.48 -14.40
N PHE A 40 -5.31 -2.06 -13.16
CA PHE A 40 -5.34 -0.67 -12.70
C PHE A 40 -4.44 -0.50 -11.45
N GLY A 41 -4.00 0.73 -11.16
CA GLY A 41 -3.39 1.11 -9.88
C GLY A 41 -1.86 1.27 -9.90
N ILE A 42 -1.19 0.84 -10.97
CA ILE A 42 0.27 0.91 -11.12
C ILE A 42 0.70 2.05 -12.04
N GLU A 43 0.07 2.18 -13.21
CA GLU A 43 0.62 2.95 -14.35
C GLU A 43 -0.13 4.27 -14.62
N GLU A 44 -1.31 4.46 -14.02
CA GLU A 44 -2.12 5.67 -14.20
C GLU A 44 -1.37 6.90 -13.71
N THR A 45 -1.60 8.06 -14.32
CA THR A 45 -1.01 9.33 -13.88
C THR A 45 -2.00 10.46 -14.08
N HIS A 46 -2.08 11.38 -13.13
CA HIS A 46 -2.93 12.57 -13.24
C HIS A 46 -2.54 13.42 -14.45
N LEU A 47 -1.29 13.31 -14.93
CA LEU A 47 -0.80 13.96 -16.15
C LEU A 47 -1.60 13.59 -17.40
N MET A 48 -2.40 12.51 -17.38
CA MET A 48 -3.34 12.19 -18.44
C MET A 48 -4.38 13.31 -18.70
N TYR A 49 -4.54 14.24 -17.75
CA TYR A 49 -5.44 15.39 -17.86
C TYR A 49 -4.77 16.70 -18.32
N VAL A 50 -3.46 16.70 -18.61
CA VAL A 50 -2.80 17.89 -19.16
C VAL A 50 -3.48 18.31 -20.48
N GLY A 51 -3.86 19.59 -20.56
CA GLY A 51 -4.57 20.14 -21.72
C GLY A 51 -6.03 19.66 -21.90
N ARG A 52 -6.59 18.95 -20.92
CA ARG A 52 -8.00 18.54 -20.91
C ARG A 52 -8.87 19.55 -20.16
N THR A 53 -10.18 19.33 -20.20
CA THR A 53 -11.17 20.09 -19.43
C THR A 53 -11.83 19.21 -18.37
N PHE A 54 -12.23 19.84 -17.27
CA PHE A 54 -13.04 19.27 -16.21
C PHE A 54 -14.38 20.02 -16.15
N ASP A 55 -15.44 19.34 -15.72
CA ASP A 55 -16.76 19.95 -15.56
C ASP A 55 -16.92 20.53 -14.15
N TYR A 56 -16.79 21.86 -14.04
CA TYR A 56 -16.92 22.59 -12.79
C TYR A 56 -18.40 22.94 -12.52
N ALA A 57 -19.19 21.91 -12.18
CA ALA A 57 -20.62 22.02 -11.88
C ALA A 57 -21.47 22.57 -13.04
N GLY A 58 -21.33 21.98 -14.22
CA GLY A 58 -22.03 22.34 -15.46
C GLY A 58 -21.25 23.29 -16.36
N THR A 59 -20.03 23.67 -15.96
CA THR A 59 -19.16 24.58 -16.72
C THR A 59 -17.85 23.90 -17.05
N PRO A 60 -17.68 23.38 -18.29
CA PRO A 60 -16.40 22.84 -18.73
C PRO A 60 -15.32 23.93 -18.76
N ALA A 61 -14.23 23.73 -18.02
CA ALA A 61 -13.06 24.60 -18.03
C ALA A 61 -11.77 23.77 -17.98
N PRO A 62 -10.61 24.32 -18.40
CA PRO A 62 -9.33 23.63 -18.26
C PRO A 62 -9.06 23.23 -16.81
N TYR A 63 -8.36 22.10 -16.60
CA TYR A 63 -7.79 21.81 -15.29
C TYR A 63 -6.84 22.95 -14.86
N GLY A 64 -6.82 23.27 -13.57
CA GLY A 64 -5.79 24.15 -13.01
C GLY A 64 -4.43 23.45 -13.02
N ASP A 65 -3.35 24.19 -12.82
CA ASP A 65 -2.00 23.64 -12.68
C ASP A 65 -1.41 24.04 -11.33
N ALA A 66 -1.04 23.03 -10.52
CA ALA A 66 -0.45 23.24 -9.20
C ALA A 66 1.08 23.40 -9.25
N GLY A 67 1.67 23.45 -10.45
CA GLY A 67 3.12 23.49 -10.68
C GLY A 67 3.74 22.09 -10.77
N ASN A 68 2.94 21.05 -10.59
CA ASN A 68 3.32 19.63 -10.67
C ASN A 68 2.30 18.81 -11.51
N GLY A 69 1.44 19.49 -12.27
CA GLY A 69 0.42 18.87 -13.11
C GLY A 69 -1.01 19.36 -12.82
N PRO A 70 -1.98 18.77 -13.55
CA PRO A 70 -3.36 19.24 -13.55
C PRO A 70 -4.05 18.94 -12.22
N PHE A 71 -4.89 19.86 -11.75
CA PHE A 71 -5.82 19.64 -10.65
C PHE A 71 -7.23 20.11 -11.00
N SER A 72 -8.25 19.46 -10.44
CA SER A 72 -9.63 19.97 -10.47
C SER A 72 -10.10 20.47 -9.11
N HIS A 73 -9.52 19.97 -8.02
CA HIS A 73 -9.78 20.47 -6.67
C HIS A 73 -8.45 20.83 -6.00
N TYR A 74 -8.40 21.98 -5.33
CA TYR A 74 -7.21 22.47 -4.62
C TYR A 74 -7.53 22.68 -3.14
N ILE A 75 -6.91 21.88 -2.28
CA ILE A 75 -7.16 21.85 -0.84
C ILE A 75 -5.87 22.26 -0.13
N ASP A 76 -5.98 23.21 0.81
CA ASP A 76 -4.92 23.60 1.73
C ASP A 76 -5.59 24.09 3.02
N ASN A 77 -5.55 23.27 4.07
CA ASN A 77 -6.21 23.58 5.34
C ASN A 77 -5.45 24.61 6.20
N THR A 78 -4.23 25.00 5.79
CA THR A 78 -3.40 25.96 6.50
C THR A 78 -3.44 27.36 5.89
N HIS A 79 -3.92 27.49 4.65
CA HIS A 79 -4.02 28.76 3.97
C HIS A 79 -5.04 29.70 4.64
N ALA A 80 -4.69 30.97 4.84
CA ALA A 80 -5.51 31.94 5.57
C ALA A 80 -6.89 32.23 4.94
N GLN A 81 -7.07 31.92 3.66
CA GLN A 81 -8.34 32.07 2.93
C GLN A 81 -9.07 30.74 2.68
N ALA A 82 -8.61 29.65 3.29
CA ALA A 82 -9.21 28.34 3.10
C ALA A 82 -10.66 28.33 3.60
N THR A 83 -11.57 27.82 2.75
CA THR A 83 -12.99 27.68 3.12
C THR A 83 -13.67 26.64 2.23
N ASP A 84 -14.64 25.92 2.81
CA ASP A 84 -15.54 25.04 2.04
C ASP A 84 -16.85 25.75 1.63
N ILE A 85 -17.13 26.93 2.19
CA ILE A 85 -18.38 27.67 1.96
C ILE A 85 -18.32 28.34 0.58
N GLY A 86 -19.24 27.94 -0.30
CA GLY A 86 -19.31 28.48 -1.67
C GLY A 86 -18.03 28.23 -2.47
N ASN A 87 -17.27 27.19 -2.12
CA ASN A 87 -15.99 26.87 -2.72
C ASN A 87 -15.87 25.38 -3.09
N PRO A 88 -16.72 24.89 -4.02
CA PRO A 88 -16.81 23.47 -4.34
C PRO A 88 -15.48 22.85 -4.80
N PHE A 89 -14.60 23.63 -5.44
CA PHE A 89 -13.37 23.13 -6.07
C PHE A 89 -12.09 23.67 -5.41
N GLY A 90 -12.11 24.89 -4.90
CA GLY A 90 -10.88 25.54 -4.41
C GLY A 90 -9.97 26.03 -5.52
N THR A 91 -9.09 26.95 -5.17
CA THR A 91 -8.00 27.48 -6.01
C THR A 91 -6.80 27.75 -5.12
N PRO A 92 -5.58 27.93 -5.66
CA PRO A 92 -4.43 28.30 -4.85
C PRO A 92 -4.64 29.57 -4.01
N ALA A 93 -5.36 30.58 -4.55
CA ALA A 93 -5.64 31.82 -3.82
C ALA A 93 -6.78 31.70 -2.78
N LYS A 94 -7.69 30.75 -2.98
CA LYS A 94 -8.83 30.46 -2.10
C LYS A 94 -9.08 28.95 -2.07
N PRO A 95 -8.24 28.20 -1.32
CA PRO A 95 -8.31 26.75 -1.32
C PRO A 95 -9.51 26.23 -0.53
N ARG A 96 -9.83 24.96 -0.72
CA ARG A 96 -10.74 24.24 0.18
C ARG A 96 -10.06 23.92 1.50
N LEU A 97 -10.86 23.74 2.56
CA LEU A 97 -10.39 23.22 3.84
C LEU A 97 -10.32 21.69 3.84
N THR A 98 -11.31 21.06 3.20
CA THR A 98 -11.50 19.60 3.29
C THR A 98 -11.61 18.95 1.92
N ILE A 99 -11.30 17.65 1.87
CA ILE A 99 -11.52 16.81 0.69
C ILE A 99 -13.03 16.73 0.41
N PRO A 100 -13.49 17.04 -0.81
CA PRO A 100 -14.90 16.87 -1.16
C PRO A 100 -15.33 15.41 -1.14
N VAL A 101 -16.57 15.18 -0.73
CA VAL A 101 -17.27 13.90 -0.96
C VAL A 101 -17.91 13.89 -2.35
N ASN A 102 -18.23 12.70 -2.87
CA ASN A 102 -18.89 12.48 -4.16
C ASN A 102 -18.13 13.07 -5.36
N LEU A 103 -16.82 12.80 -5.40
CA LEU A 103 -15.93 13.18 -6.50
C LEU A 103 -16.40 12.54 -7.82
N THR A 104 -16.43 13.35 -8.88
CA THR A 104 -16.84 12.92 -10.23
C THR A 104 -15.67 12.33 -11.02
N PRO A 105 -15.91 11.48 -12.03
CA PRO A 105 -14.83 10.91 -12.86
C PRO A 105 -13.87 11.95 -13.41
N GLY A 106 -12.57 11.71 -13.27
CA GLY A 106 -11.50 12.63 -13.67
C GLY A 106 -11.14 13.68 -12.62
N SER A 107 -11.72 13.61 -11.42
CA SER A 107 -11.32 14.52 -10.35
C SER A 107 -9.85 14.32 -10.00
N VAL A 108 -9.09 15.41 -9.90
CA VAL A 108 -7.74 15.43 -9.34
C VAL A 108 -7.74 16.36 -8.15
N VAL A 109 -7.65 15.76 -6.97
CA VAL A 109 -7.63 16.44 -5.67
C VAL A 109 -6.18 16.65 -5.28
N GLU A 110 -5.72 17.90 -5.42
CA GLU A 110 -4.39 18.35 -5.02
C GLU A 110 -4.42 18.81 -3.57
N LEU A 111 -3.62 18.15 -2.73
CA LEU A 111 -3.55 18.43 -1.29
C LEU A 111 -2.24 19.16 -0.94
N HIS A 112 -2.37 20.25 -0.20
CA HIS A 112 -1.27 21.06 0.35
C HIS A 112 -1.48 21.34 1.85
N GLY A 113 -0.46 21.84 2.54
CA GLY A 113 -0.56 22.15 3.97
C GLY A 113 -0.54 20.90 4.85
N GLY A 114 -1.42 20.85 5.84
CA GLY A 114 -1.46 19.84 6.89
C GLY A 114 -0.84 20.29 8.23
N PRO A 115 -0.95 19.47 9.29
CA PRO A 115 -1.58 18.15 9.29
C PRO A 115 -3.10 18.23 9.11
N TYR A 116 -3.67 17.27 8.39
CA TYR A 116 -5.10 17.08 8.29
C TYR A 116 -5.59 16.22 9.47
N ASN A 117 -6.50 16.81 10.26
CA ASN A 117 -6.98 16.24 11.52
C ASN A 117 -8.50 16.47 11.75
N TYR A 118 -9.26 16.78 10.70
CA TYR A 118 -10.68 17.12 10.82
C TYR A 118 -11.56 15.87 10.83
N ILE A 119 -12.82 16.03 11.24
CA ILE A 119 -13.84 14.98 11.18
C ILE A 119 -14.87 15.44 10.16
N THR A 120 -15.24 14.56 9.22
CA THR A 120 -16.33 14.85 8.30
C THR A 120 -17.64 15.03 9.11
N PRO A 121 -18.36 16.17 8.97
CA PRO A 121 -19.57 16.44 9.75
C PRO A 121 -20.59 15.29 9.68
N GLY A 122 -21.17 14.93 10.83
CA GLY A 122 -22.19 13.86 10.93
C GLY A 122 -21.63 12.44 11.09
N GLN A 123 -20.32 12.28 11.26
CA GLN A 123 -19.68 10.99 11.49
C GLN A 123 -19.12 10.91 12.91
N ASN A 124 -19.40 9.80 13.60
CA ASN A 124 -18.92 9.54 14.96
C ASN A 124 -17.48 9.00 15.01
N GLU A 125 -16.85 8.80 13.85
CA GLU A 125 -15.52 8.21 13.73
C GLU A 125 -14.48 9.25 13.32
N GLN A 126 -13.23 9.06 13.77
CA GLN A 126 -12.07 9.90 13.45
C GLN A 126 -11.57 9.70 12.00
N VAL A 127 -12.48 9.90 11.04
CA VAL A 127 -12.29 9.48 9.66
C VAL A 127 -12.62 10.63 8.70
N GLU A 128 -11.69 10.90 7.79
CA GLU A 128 -11.90 11.72 6.60
C GLU A 128 -12.45 10.85 5.47
N PHE A 129 -13.49 11.31 4.77
CA PHE A 129 -14.14 10.52 3.72
C PHE A 129 -13.87 11.09 2.34
N ALA A 130 -13.44 10.22 1.43
CA ALA A 130 -13.52 10.48 0.00
C ALA A 130 -14.38 9.39 -0.65
N THR A 131 -15.41 9.83 -1.36
CA THR A 131 -16.32 8.96 -2.11
C THR A 131 -16.37 9.39 -3.56
N GLY A 132 -16.61 8.47 -4.48
CA GLY A 132 -16.68 8.78 -5.90
C GLY A 132 -16.77 7.54 -6.78
N GLN A 133 -17.04 7.74 -8.06
CA GLN A 133 -17.17 6.66 -9.04
C GLN A 133 -16.38 7.04 -10.28
N GLY A 134 -15.07 6.80 -10.25
CA GLY A 134 -14.20 7.00 -11.40
C GLY A 134 -14.42 5.93 -12.47
N THR A 135 -13.65 6.02 -13.56
CA THR A 135 -13.57 4.96 -14.58
C THR A 135 -12.13 4.75 -15.00
N ALA A 136 -11.79 3.64 -15.67
CA ALA A 136 -10.44 3.39 -16.18
C ALA A 136 -9.89 4.55 -17.05
N GLY A 137 -10.74 5.17 -17.87
CA GLY A 137 -10.37 6.31 -18.71
C GLY A 137 -10.44 7.68 -18.01
N ARG A 138 -11.12 7.75 -16.86
CA ARG A 138 -11.27 8.96 -16.05
C ARG A 138 -11.17 8.64 -14.55
N PRO A 139 -10.02 8.14 -14.06
CA PRO A 139 -9.84 7.85 -12.64
C PRO A 139 -9.92 9.10 -11.77
N ILE A 140 -10.12 8.89 -10.47
CA ILE A 140 -10.08 9.95 -9.46
C ILE A 140 -8.73 9.88 -8.76
N PHE A 141 -8.03 11.01 -8.67
CA PHE A 141 -6.75 11.12 -7.95
C PHE A 141 -6.94 11.89 -6.65
N ILE A 142 -6.41 11.35 -5.54
CA ILE A 142 -6.21 12.06 -4.28
C ILE A 142 -4.72 12.05 -4.00
N ARG A 143 -4.08 13.21 -4.08
CA ARG A 143 -2.62 13.26 -4.09
C ARG A 143 -2.05 14.40 -3.26
N GLY A 144 -0.92 14.11 -2.60
CA GLY A 144 -0.01 15.13 -2.12
C GLY A 144 0.87 15.67 -3.25
N PHE A 145 1.53 16.80 -2.99
CA PHE A 145 2.29 17.53 -4.00
C PHE A 145 3.36 16.69 -4.71
N SER A 146 4.16 15.91 -3.98
CA SER A 146 5.14 15.02 -4.60
C SER A 146 5.60 13.92 -3.64
N ARG A 147 6.36 12.95 -4.15
CA ARG A 147 6.95 11.88 -3.31
C ARG A 147 7.85 12.43 -2.20
N GLN A 148 8.49 13.57 -2.43
CA GLN A 148 9.39 14.24 -1.49
C GLN A 148 8.65 15.24 -0.57
N CYS A 149 7.51 15.75 -1.02
CA CYS A 149 6.67 16.69 -0.28
C CYS A 149 5.28 16.09 -0.13
N LYS A 150 5.18 15.11 0.76
CA LYS A 150 3.94 14.38 1.03
C LYS A 150 3.02 15.19 1.95
N THR A 151 1.72 15.05 1.74
CA THR A 151 0.72 15.70 2.59
C THR A 151 0.51 14.91 3.88
N ILE A 152 0.53 15.58 5.02
CA ILE A 152 0.49 14.95 6.35
C ILE A 152 -0.95 14.75 6.83
N PHE A 153 -1.28 13.51 7.18
CA PHE A 153 -2.54 13.12 7.81
C PHE A 153 -2.26 12.56 9.20
N THR A 154 -2.90 13.15 10.22
CA THR A 154 -2.90 12.61 11.59
C THR A 154 -4.22 11.91 11.93
N ARG A 155 -5.11 11.79 10.93
CA ARG A 155 -6.36 11.03 11.01
C ARG A 155 -6.51 10.10 9.82
N ARG A 156 -7.39 9.11 9.98
CA ARG A 156 -7.61 8.10 8.97
C ARG A 156 -8.34 8.68 7.77
N LEU A 157 -7.81 8.45 6.57
CA LEU A 157 -8.52 8.63 5.32
C LEU A 157 -9.30 7.35 4.99
N ARG A 158 -10.57 7.49 4.63
CA ARG A 158 -11.43 6.40 4.16
C ARG A 158 -11.86 6.65 2.74
N ILE A 159 -11.63 5.64 1.91
CA ILE A 159 -12.07 5.62 0.52
C ILE A 159 -13.24 4.64 0.37
N ILE A 160 -14.28 5.09 -0.32
CA ILE A 160 -15.38 4.25 -0.78
C ILE A 160 -15.68 4.60 -2.23
N GLY A 161 -15.52 3.65 -3.15
CA GLY A 161 -15.82 3.87 -4.55
C GLY A 161 -14.88 3.15 -5.51
N SER A 162 -14.87 3.62 -6.75
CA SER A 162 -14.19 2.90 -7.84
C SER A 162 -13.20 3.77 -8.61
N TYR A 163 -12.11 3.17 -9.11
CA TYR A 163 -11.08 3.84 -9.93
C TYR A 163 -10.40 5.02 -9.24
N PHE A 164 -9.92 4.81 -8.01
CA PHE A 164 -9.16 5.79 -7.24
C PHE A 164 -7.65 5.55 -7.33
N ILE A 165 -6.87 6.61 -7.44
CA ILE A 165 -5.43 6.61 -7.16
C ILE A 165 -5.18 7.51 -5.95
N VAL A 166 -4.65 6.93 -4.88
CA VAL A 166 -4.24 7.64 -3.66
C VAL A 166 -2.71 7.63 -3.61
N GLU A 167 -2.09 8.81 -3.60
CA GLU A 167 -0.62 8.87 -3.69
C GLU A 167 0.05 10.04 -3.00
N ASN A 168 1.33 9.88 -2.69
CA ASN A 168 2.18 10.91 -2.11
C ASN A 168 1.65 11.45 -0.76
N LEU A 169 1.08 10.58 0.09
CA LEU A 169 0.58 10.96 1.41
C LEU A 169 1.53 10.48 2.51
N PHE A 170 1.50 11.14 3.66
CA PHE A 170 2.22 10.74 4.85
C PHE A 170 1.25 10.62 6.02
N PHE A 171 1.14 9.43 6.58
CA PHE A 171 0.26 9.13 7.71
C PHE A 171 1.08 8.97 8.98
N THR A 172 0.65 9.62 10.06
CA THR A 172 1.31 9.50 11.36
C THR A 172 0.33 9.55 12.52
N ALA A 173 0.74 9.11 13.72
CA ALA A 173 -0.10 9.00 14.91
C ALA A 173 -1.38 8.18 14.61
N ALA A 174 -2.56 8.77 14.78
CA ALA A 174 -3.84 8.14 14.44
C ALA A 174 -4.13 8.05 12.92
N GLY A 175 -3.22 8.53 12.08
CA GLY A 175 -3.34 8.54 10.62
C GLY A 175 -3.29 7.14 10.01
N GLY A 176 -4.01 6.92 8.92
CA GLY A 176 -3.96 5.67 8.17
C GLY A 176 -4.91 5.68 6.99
N LEU A 177 -5.03 4.56 6.29
CA LEU A 177 -5.93 4.42 5.16
C LEU A 177 -6.89 3.26 5.40
N SER A 178 -8.17 3.47 5.14
CA SER A 178 -9.15 2.38 5.04
C SER A 178 -9.86 2.42 3.70
N ILE A 179 -9.97 1.27 3.06
CA ILE A 179 -10.83 1.09 1.90
C ILE A 179 -12.00 0.24 2.37
N ARG A 180 -13.21 0.75 2.21
CA ARG A 180 -14.42 0.09 2.67
C ARG A 180 -15.26 -0.33 1.48
N ALA A 181 -15.79 -1.55 1.57
CA ALA A 181 -16.64 -2.07 0.52
C ALA A 181 -17.99 -1.33 0.47
N PRO A 182 -18.64 -1.25 -0.71
CA PRO A 182 -18.14 -1.72 -1.99
C PRO A 182 -17.09 -0.75 -2.57
N SER A 183 -15.93 -1.29 -2.97
CA SER A 183 -14.88 -0.52 -3.64
C SER A 183 -14.13 -1.38 -4.64
N ASP A 184 -13.75 -0.81 -5.78
CA ASP A 184 -12.99 -1.54 -6.79
C ASP A 184 -11.99 -0.69 -7.61
N HIS A 185 -10.95 -1.32 -8.15
CA HIS A 185 -9.92 -0.64 -8.93
C HIS A 185 -9.32 0.54 -8.17
N ILE A 186 -8.64 0.28 -7.04
CA ILE A 186 -7.99 1.35 -6.26
C ILE A 186 -6.49 1.10 -6.22
N GLY A 187 -5.70 2.11 -6.60
CA GLY A 187 -4.25 2.13 -6.43
C GLY A 187 -3.86 3.02 -5.26
N VAL A 188 -3.02 2.52 -4.36
CA VAL A 188 -2.42 3.26 -3.24
C VAL A 188 -0.90 3.16 -3.37
N ARG A 189 -0.24 4.28 -3.57
CA ARG A 189 1.20 4.26 -3.89
C ARG A 189 1.99 5.46 -3.42
N TYR A 190 3.30 5.28 -3.28
CA TYR A 190 4.24 6.33 -2.87
C TYR A 190 3.84 7.02 -1.56
N THR A 191 3.18 6.25 -0.69
CA THR A 191 2.67 6.72 0.58
C THR A 191 3.52 6.17 1.72
N GLU A 192 3.64 6.94 2.78
CA GLU A 192 4.46 6.62 3.94
C GLU A 192 3.62 6.62 5.21
N LEU A 193 3.91 5.71 6.13
CA LEU A 193 3.18 5.57 7.38
C LEU A 193 4.12 5.21 8.54
N THR A 194 4.04 5.99 9.62
CA THR A 194 4.91 5.81 10.80
C THR A 194 4.30 6.30 12.10
N GLY A 195 4.78 5.76 13.23
CA GLY A 195 4.37 6.20 14.56
C GLY A 195 2.88 5.94 14.83
N PHE A 196 2.31 4.91 14.21
CA PHE A 196 0.92 4.57 14.46
C PHE A 196 0.73 3.94 15.83
N ASP A 197 -0.01 4.62 16.69
CA ASP A 197 -0.23 4.23 18.09
C ASP A 197 -1.73 4.06 18.43
N HIS A 198 -2.60 4.01 17.42
CA HIS A 198 -4.03 4.13 17.62
C HIS A 198 -4.64 2.90 18.32
N ILE A 199 -5.20 3.14 19.50
CA ILE A 199 -5.78 2.11 20.36
C ILE A 199 -7.00 1.42 19.71
N ALA A 200 -7.83 2.13 18.94
CA ALA A 200 -9.07 1.52 18.43
C ALA A 200 -8.93 0.74 17.11
N TYR A 201 -7.74 0.69 16.51
CA TYR A 201 -7.55 0.06 15.20
C TYR A 201 -6.35 -0.87 15.22
N LYS A 202 -6.56 -2.14 14.84
CA LYS A 202 -5.52 -3.16 14.86
C LYS A 202 -4.50 -3.06 13.74
N SER A 203 -4.74 -2.21 12.73
CA SER A 203 -3.93 -2.21 11.51
C SER A 203 -3.94 -0.85 10.81
N HIS A 204 -2.85 -0.57 10.08
CA HIS A 204 -2.58 0.72 9.43
C HIS A 204 -3.39 0.90 8.16
N TYR A 205 -3.23 -0.02 7.23
CA TYR A 205 -4.04 -0.12 6.03
C TYR A 205 -5.02 -1.26 6.17
N ASN A 206 -6.30 -0.89 6.16
CA ASN A 206 -7.38 -1.84 6.34
C ASN A 206 -8.23 -1.91 5.10
N LEU A 207 -8.35 -3.12 4.56
CA LEU A 207 -9.51 -3.48 3.76
C LEU A 207 -10.57 -3.96 4.74
N LEU A 208 -11.66 -3.21 4.88
CA LEU A 208 -12.76 -3.56 5.78
C LEU A 208 -14.00 -3.93 4.97
N PRO A 209 -14.81 -4.89 5.44
CA PRO A 209 -16.08 -5.20 4.81
C PRO A 209 -17.04 -4.00 4.92
N GLY A 210 -18.01 -3.96 4.00
CA GLY A 210 -19.06 -2.94 3.93
C GLY A 210 -20.08 -3.07 5.04
N GLY A 211 -21.15 -2.27 4.97
CA GLY A 211 -22.27 -2.37 5.92
C GLY A 211 -23.01 -3.70 5.80
N ASP A 212 -23.15 -4.21 4.57
CA ASP A 212 -23.81 -5.49 4.30
C ASP A 212 -22.79 -6.59 4.00
N LYS A 213 -22.61 -7.46 5.00
CA LYS A 213 -21.58 -8.50 5.10
C LYS A 213 -21.61 -9.59 4.01
N PHE A 214 -22.55 -9.55 3.07
CA PHE A 214 -22.75 -10.60 2.05
C PHE A 214 -22.68 -10.12 0.60
N VAL A 215 -22.80 -8.81 0.34
CA VAL A 215 -22.87 -8.27 -1.03
C VAL A 215 -21.75 -7.30 -1.34
N ASP A 216 -21.20 -6.64 -0.31
CA ASP A 216 -20.16 -5.64 -0.48
C ASP A 216 -18.78 -6.32 -0.50
N PHE A 217 -18.06 -6.14 -1.61
CA PHE A 217 -16.69 -6.59 -1.78
C PHE A 217 -15.74 -5.41 -1.98
N ASN A 218 -14.51 -5.57 -1.50
CA ASN A 218 -13.39 -4.84 -2.07
C ASN A 218 -12.73 -5.73 -3.14
N SER A 219 -12.49 -5.19 -4.33
CA SER A 219 -11.76 -5.94 -5.35
C SER A 219 -10.85 -5.11 -6.23
N ASP A 220 -9.82 -5.74 -6.79
CA ASP A 220 -8.91 -5.04 -7.71
C ASP A 220 -8.18 -3.87 -7.03
N ILE A 221 -7.62 -4.14 -5.85
CA ILE A 221 -6.94 -3.13 -5.04
C ILE A 221 -5.42 -3.38 -5.10
N VAL A 222 -4.65 -2.33 -5.35
CA VAL A 222 -3.21 -2.37 -5.49
C VAL A 222 -2.57 -1.44 -4.48
N TYR A 223 -1.67 -1.98 -3.67
CA TYR A 223 -0.76 -1.25 -2.80
C TYR A 223 0.65 -1.39 -3.34
N SER A 224 1.25 -0.30 -3.83
CA SER A 224 2.60 -0.36 -4.38
C SER A 224 3.53 0.78 -3.98
N ASN A 225 4.82 0.50 -3.81
CA ASN A 225 5.83 1.52 -3.50
C ASN A 225 5.48 2.36 -2.25
N ASN A 226 4.89 1.73 -1.24
CA ASN A 226 4.62 2.36 0.04
C ASN A 226 5.71 2.01 1.06
N TYR A 227 5.84 2.84 2.09
CA TYR A 227 6.81 2.66 3.17
C TYR A 227 6.12 2.69 4.53
N PHE A 228 6.24 1.59 5.28
CA PHE A 228 5.72 1.45 6.63
C PHE A 228 6.90 1.25 7.57
N HIS A 229 7.02 2.09 8.60
CA HIS A 229 8.11 1.95 9.56
C HIS A 229 7.74 2.46 10.95
N ASP A 230 8.33 1.83 11.97
CA ASP A 230 8.27 2.28 13.36
C ASP A 230 6.82 2.43 13.86
N ASN A 231 6.04 1.37 13.70
CA ASN A 231 4.62 1.37 14.02
C ASN A 231 4.29 0.41 15.17
N GLY A 232 3.28 0.78 15.96
CA GLY A 232 2.96 0.10 17.20
C GLY A 232 3.88 0.48 18.35
N TYR A 233 3.71 -0.19 19.49
CA TYR A 233 4.42 0.13 20.72
C TYR A 233 5.71 -0.69 20.88
N PRO A 234 6.72 -0.21 21.60
CA PRO A 234 7.87 -1.04 21.96
C PRO A 234 7.42 -2.33 22.64
N ALA A 235 8.09 -3.44 22.28
CA ALA A 235 7.84 -4.76 22.84
C ALA A 235 7.79 -4.72 24.38
N GLY A 236 6.76 -5.34 24.98
CA GLY A 236 6.59 -5.44 26.43
C GLY A 236 5.62 -4.44 27.08
N THR A 237 5.00 -3.55 26.29
CA THR A 237 3.82 -2.80 26.76
C THR A 237 2.56 -3.57 26.39
N SER A 238 1.54 -3.59 27.24
CA SER A 238 0.26 -4.30 27.04
C SER A 238 -0.61 -3.69 25.94
N ALA A 239 -0.01 -2.95 25.01
CA ALA A 239 -0.70 -2.21 23.98
C ALA A 239 -0.82 -3.10 22.73
N GLU A 240 -2.00 -3.08 22.13
CA GLU A 240 -2.34 -3.90 20.97
C GLU A 240 -1.29 -3.80 19.86
N LEU A 241 -0.89 -4.97 19.37
CA LEU A 241 0.00 -5.12 18.21
C LEU A 241 -0.67 -4.56 16.94
N LYS A 242 0.12 -4.11 15.96
CA LYS A 242 -0.34 -3.32 14.81
C LYS A 242 0.19 -3.79 13.46
N ASN A 243 -0.63 -4.51 12.68
CA ASN A 243 -0.25 -4.88 11.32
C ASN A 243 -0.09 -3.68 10.38
N SER A 244 0.77 -3.80 9.37
CA SER A 244 0.81 -2.81 8.28
C SER A 244 -0.32 -2.97 7.29
N PHE A 245 -0.60 -4.21 6.91
CA PHE A 245 -1.78 -4.55 6.12
C PHE A 245 -2.66 -5.53 6.87
N GLN A 246 -3.96 -5.23 6.89
CA GLN A 246 -4.97 -6.22 7.24
C GLN A 246 -5.97 -6.38 6.11
N ILE A 247 -6.03 -7.61 5.63
CA ILE A 247 -6.90 -8.05 4.55
C ILE A 247 -7.98 -8.93 5.17
N THR A 248 -9.22 -8.45 5.21
CA THR A 248 -10.34 -9.18 5.81
C THR A 248 -11.13 -10.00 4.77
N GLY A 249 -12.12 -10.78 5.22
CA GLY A 249 -13.10 -11.41 4.35
C GLY A 249 -13.83 -10.44 3.42
N ASN A 250 -14.46 -10.98 2.38
CA ASN A 250 -15.07 -10.25 1.26
C ASN A 250 -14.08 -9.36 0.48
N THR A 251 -12.84 -9.78 0.38
CA THR A 251 -11.82 -9.14 -0.45
C THR A 251 -11.38 -10.10 -1.56
N ARG A 252 -11.11 -9.57 -2.75
CA ARG A 252 -10.55 -10.39 -3.84
C ARG A 252 -9.67 -9.63 -4.80
N ARG A 253 -8.66 -10.30 -5.37
CA ARG A 253 -7.70 -9.70 -6.32
C ARG A 253 -7.04 -8.47 -5.69
N ILE A 254 -6.19 -8.74 -4.71
CA ILE A 254 -5.46 -7.71 -3.96
C ILE A 254 -3.98 -7.87 -4.25
N TRP A 255 -3.32 -6.78 -4.63
CA TRP A 255 -1.87 -6.74 -4.87
C TRP A 255 -1.20 -5.92 -3.78
N ILE A 256 -0.21 -6.50 -3.12
CA ILE A 256 0.69 -5.82 -2.19
C ILE A 256 2.09 -6.02 -2.76
N VAL A 257 2.56 -5.05 -3.54
CA VAL A 257 3.78 -5.21 -4.35
C VAL A 257 4.77 -4.06 -4.19
N ASP A 258 6.07 -4.36 -4.23
CA ASP A 258 7.13 -3.33 -4.23
C ASP A 258 7.08 -2.37 -3.02
N ASN A 259 6.62 -2.84 -1.85
CA ASN A 259 6.57 -2.03 -0.61
C ASN A 259 7.76 -2.34 0.31
N ARG A 260 8.08 -1.39 1.21
CA ARG A 260 9.01 -1.59 2.33
C ARG A 260 8.25 -1.51 3.65
N MET A 261 8.49 -2.47 4.52
CA MET A 261 7.81 -2.62 5.81
C MET A 261 8.86 -2.98 6.87
N GLU A 262 9.01 -2.17 7.91
CA GLU A 262 10.00 -2.42 8.95
C GLU A 262 9.61 -1.97 10.35
N ASN A 263 10.21 -2.59 11.37
CA ASN A 263 10.12 -2.16 12.76
C ASN A 263 8.67 -1.96 13.25
N GLY A 264 7.75 -2.82 12.80
CA GLY A 264 6.36 -2.80 13.26
C GLY A 264 6.14 -3.76 14.43
N THR A 265 4.99 -3.63 15.08
CA THR A 265 4.45 -4.68 15.95
C THR A 265 3.49 -5.59 15.19
N GLU A 266 3.19 -6.79 15.69
CA GLU A 266 2.38 -7.81 14.97
C GLU A 266 3.02 -8.28 13.65
N ASP A 267 2.21 -8.50 12.61
CA ASP A 267 2.63 -8.93 11.29
C ASP A 267 2.85 -7.76 10.33
N GLY A 268 3.76 -7.95 9.37
CA GLY A 268 3.82 -7.04 8.21
C GLY A 268 2.49 -7.05 7.45
N ILE A 269 2.04 -8.25 7.08
CA ILE A 269 0.79 -8.48 6.34
C ILE A 269 -0.01 -9.57 7.03
N HIS A 270 -1.25 -9.26 7.40
CA HIS A 270 -2.17 -10.17 8.05
C HIS A 270 -3.41 -10.40 7.15
N ILE A 271 -3.54 -11.62 6.64
CA ILE A 271 -4.74 -12.06 5.91
C ILE A 271 -5.64 -12.81 6.89
N MET A 272 -6.89 -12.36 7.04
CA MET A 272 -7.85 -12.98 7.94
C MET A 272 -9.27 -12.91 7.41
N LEU A 273 -10.18 -13.72 7.96
CA LEU A 273 -11.61 -13.60 7.67
C LEU A 273 -12.24 -12.37 8.36
N GLY A 274 -11.71 -11.98 9.52
CA GLY A 274 -12.34 -11.05 10.46
C GLY A 274 -13.08 -11.81 11.57
N THR A 275 -13.38 -11.14 12.69
CA THR A 275 -13.87 -11.78 13.93
C THR A 275 -15.09 -12.67 13.70
N SER A 276 -14.93 -13.99 13.91
CA SER A 276 -15.87 -15.09 14.23
C SER A 276 -17.24 -15.22 13.53
N SER A 277 -17.72 -14.24 12.77
CA SER A 277 -18.96 -14.41 12.00
C SER A 277 -18.65 -15.25 10.77
N HIS A 278 -19.22 -16.46 10.73
CA HIS A 278 -19.20 -17.44 9.64
C HIS A 278 -19.90 -16.94 8.35
N GLU A 279 -20.03 -15.62 8.21
CA GLU A 279 -20.86 -14.90 7.25
C GLU A 279 -20.04 -14.33 6.09
N TYR A 280 -18.71 -14.34 6.17
CA TYR A 280 -17.85 -13.77 5.14
C TYR A 280 -17.35 -14.81 4.13
N PHE A 281 -17.12 -14.37 2.91
CA PHE A 281 -16.32 -15.11 1.94
C PHE A 281 -14.84 -14.99 2.28
N LEU A 282 -14.11 -16.11 2.11
CA LEU A 282 -12.65 -16.13 2.25
C LEU A 282 -12.02 -15.04 1.37
N PRO A 283 -10.98 -14.33 1.87
CA PRO A 283 -10.09 -13.56 1.00
C PRO A 283 -9.59 -14.42 -0.17
N ASP A 284 -9.69 -13.91 -1.39
CA ASP A 284 -9.48 -14.70 -2.61
C ASP A 284 -8.61 -13.99 -3.65
N GLY A 285 -7.48 -14.58 -4.05
CA GLY A 285 -6.59 -13.96 -5.03
C GLY A 285 -5.79 -12.84 -4.39
N ILE A 286 -4.98 -13.18 -3.39
CA ILE A 286 -4.10 -12.23 -2.70
C ILE A 286 -2.68 -12.42 -3.22
N TYR A 287 -2.09 -11.35 -3.76
CA TYR A 287 -0.80 -11.37 -4.44
C TYR A 287 0.18 -10.47 -3.71
N ILE A 288 1.18 -11.07 -3.07
CA ILE A 288 2.18 -10.37 -2.25
C ILE A 288 3.54 -10.56 -2.92
N GLY A 289 4.14 -9.51 -3.50
CA GLY A 289 5.44 -9.73 -4.13
C GLY A 289 6.39 -8.55 -4.28
N ARG A 290 7.70 -8.87 -4.29
CA ARG A 290 8.81 -7.89 -4.28
C ARG A 290 8.75 -6.87 -3.14
N ASN A 291 8.18 -7.25 -2.00
CA ASN A 291 8.26 -6.45 -0.79
C ASN A 291 9.54 -6.75 -0.01
N VAL A 292 9.99 -5.79 0.79
CA VAL A 292 11.02 -5.98 1.81
C VAL A 292 10.33 -5.82 3.17
N ILE A 293 10.28 -6.90 3.96
CA ILE A 293 9.51 -6.97 5.21
C ILE A 293 10.45 -7.48 6.31
N HIS A 294 10.67 -6.71 7.37
CA HIS A 294 11.61 -7.15 8.42
C HIS A 294 11.38 -6.55 9.79
N HIS A 295 11.90 -7.22 10.81
CA HIS A 295 11.92 -6.73 12.19
C HIS A 295 10.52 -6.34 12.69
N TYR A 296 9.51 -7.10 12.26
CA TYR A 296 8.22 -7.10 12.92
C TYR A 296 8.31 -8.01 14.14
N THR A 297 7.52 -7.71 15.17
CA THR A 297 7.57 -8.47 16.42
C THR A 297 7.00 -9.88 16.26
N GLU A 298 6.06 -10.10 15.31
CA GLU A 298 5.41 -11.39 15.12
C GLU A 298 5.90 -12.13 13.88
N ASN A 299 5.30 -11.87 12.72
CA ASN A 299 5.67 -12.51 11.46
C ASN A 299 5.85 -11.49 10.32
N ALA A 300 6.44 -11.89 9.20
CA ALA A 300 6.39 -11.05 8.00
C ALA A 300 4.99 -11.08 7.40
N ILE A 301 4.44 -12.29 7.29
CA ILE A 301 3.13 -12.55 6.69
C ILE A 301 2.41 -13.64 7.51
N ASP A 302 1.25 -13.31 8.08
CA ASP A 302 0.30 -14.30 8.62
C ASP A 302 -0.84 -14.52 7.61
N VAL A 303 -0.98 -15.77 7.18
CA VAL A 303 -2.06 -16.23 6.32
C VAL A 303 -3.00 -17.12 7.10
N LYS A 304 -4.12 -16.51 7.54
CA LYS A 304 -5.28 -17.21 8.10
C LYS A 304 -6.25 -17.65 6.98
N PRO A 305 -7.43 -18.23 7.28
CA PRO A 305 -8.35 -18.75 6.28
C PRO A 305 -8.56 -17.83 5.08
N SER A 306 -8.11 -18.32 3.92
CA SER A 306 -8.06 -17.61 2.63
C SER A 306 -7.86 -18.64 1.50
N ARG A 307 -7.95 -18.22 0.24
CA ARG A 307 -7.62 -19.07 -0.92
C ARG A 307 -6.93 -18.29 -2.04
N ASN A 308 -6.21 -19.01 -2.90
CA ASN A 308 -5.51 -18.44 -4.06
C ASN A 308 -4.54 -17.32 -3.64
N VAL A 309 -3.63 -17.63 -2.71
CA VAL A 309 -2.62 -16.68 -2.22
C VAL A 309 -1.28 -16.97 -2.88
N ILE A 310 -0.63 -15.95 -3.44
CA ILE A 310 0.72 -16.06 -4.03
C ILE A 310 1.64 -15.07 -3.35
N ILE A 311 2.68 -15.59 -2.71
CA ILE A 311 3.73 -14.84 -2.02
C ILE A 311 5.02 -15.04 -2.83
N SER A 312 5.49 -14.00 -3.52
CA SER A 312 6.55 -14.14 -4.53
C SER A 312 7.62 -13.06 -4.53
N GLU A 313 8.90 -13.46 -4.63
CA GLU A 313 10.04 -12.54 -4.78
C GLU A 313 10.20 -11.50 -3.66
N ASN A 314 9.66 -11.76 -2.47
CA ASN A 314 9.84 -10.91 -1.29
C ASN A 314 11.17 -11.21 -0.58
N ILE A 315 11.66 -10.24 0.18
CA ILE A 315 12.81 -10.38 1.09
C ILE A 315 12.29 -10.25 2.53
N MET A 316 12.53 -11.26 3.35
CA MET A 316 12.02 -11.35 4.73
C MET A 316 13.14 -11.69 5.72
N TYR A 317 13.32 -10.87 6.77
CA TYR A 317 14.39 -11.09 7.76
C TYR A 317 14.15 -10.44 9.13
N GLY A 318 14.94 -10.84 10.14
CA GLY A 318 14.97 -10.21 11.46
C GLY A 318 13.89 -10.69 12.43
N TYR A 319 13.37 -11.90 12.25
CA TYR A 319 12.26 -12.45 13.06
C TYR A 319 12.79 -13.32 14.20
N ARG A 320 12.32 -13.09 15.42
CA ARG A 320 12.77 -13.80 16.64
C ARG A 320 11.59 -14.22 17.51
N PRO A 321 11.76 -15.30 18.29
CA PRO A 321 10.79 -15.63 19.32
C PRO A 321 10.62 -14.46 20.28
N ILE A 322 9.36 -14.11 20.55
CA ILE A 322 9.04 -13.15 21.60
C ILE A 322 7.91 -13.70 22.46
N THR A 323 7.92 -13.33 23.72
CA THR A 323 6.79 -13.56 24.64
C THR A 323 6.24 -12.20 25.03
N ILE A 324 4.95 -12.01 24.77
CA ILE A 324 4.17 -10.84 25.12
C ILE A 324 3.21 -11.27 26.26
N PRO A 325 3.47 -10.85 27.50
CA PRO A 325 2.57 -11.15 28.60
C PRO A 325 1.13 -10.65 28.32
N PRO A 326 0.07 -11.40 28.66
CA PRO A 326 0.08 -12.57 29.56
C PRO A 326 0.20 -13.95 28.88
N SER A 327 0.07 -14.08 27.56
CA SER A 327 0.10 -15.39 26.88
C SER A 327 0.37 -15.35 25.38
N ASP A 328 0.53 -14.16 24.79
CA ASP A 328 0.69 -14.02 23.35
C ASP A 328 2.18 -14.06 23.02
N GLY A 329 2.53 -14.53 21.83
CA GLY A 329 3.92 -14.67 21.47
C GLY A 329 4.08 -15.05 20.03
N ALA A 330 5.27 -14.76 19.51
CA ALA A 330 5.66 -15.14 18.17
C ALA A 330 6.75 -16.18 18.26
N ASN A 331 6.80 -17.07 17.27
CA ASN A 331 7.91 -18.01 17.12
C ASN A 331 9.06 -17.43 16.29
N GLY A 332 8.93 -16.20 15.77
CA GLY A 332 9.90 -15.60 14.86
C GLY A 332 9.77 -16.13 13.43
N ASP A 333 8.55 -16.33 12.95
CA ASP A 333 8.27 -16.86 11.61
C ASP A 333 8.45 -15.76 10.54
N GLY A 334 9.03 -16.11 9.39
CA GLY A 334 8.94 -15.28 8.18
C GLY A 334 7.50 -15.31 7.66
N ILE A 335 7.01 -16.49 7.30
CA ILE A 335 5.59 -16.69 6.93
C ILE A 335 4.98 -17.73 7.86
N VAL A 336 3.74 -17.48 8.28
CA VAL A 336 2.88 -18.49 8.89
C VAL A 336 1.63 -18.74 8.05
N PHE A 337 1.33 -20.01 7.79
CA PHE A 337 0.02 -20.48 7.38
C PHE A 337 -0.71 -20.96 8.64
N ASN A 338 -1.55 -20.10 9.20
CA ASN A 338 -2.18 -20.26 10.50
C ASN A 338 -3.63 -20.75 10.32
N TYR A 339 -3.97 -21.91 10.88
CA TYR A 339 -5.32 -22.49 10.77
C TYR A 339 -6.30 -21.86 11.77
N GLU A 340 -5.83 -20.96 12.64
CA GLU A 340 -6.68 -20.20 13.57
C GLU A 340 -7.93 -19.66 12.86
N ASP A 341 -9.08 -19.83 13.52
CA ASP A 341 -10.46 -19.58 13.04
C ASP A 341 -11.07 -20.61 12.08
N GLY A 342 -10.27 -21.35 11.27
CA GLY A 342 -10.76 -22.29 10.26
C GLY A 342 -11.65 -21.65 9.17
N PRO A 343 -11.86 -22.31 8.01
CA PRO A 343 -12.74 -21.76 6.99
C PRO A 343 -14.23 -21.91 7.38
N PRO A 344 -15.11 -20.98 6.95
CA PRO A 344 -16.55 -21.17 7.11
C PRO A 344 -17.05 -22.46 6.45
N PRO A 345 -18.16 -23.06 6.92
CA PRO A 345 -18.72 -24.27 6.34
C PRO A 345 -18.90 -24.17 4.82
N GLY A 346 -18.36 -25.14 4.08
CA GLY A 346 -18.44 -25.20 2.62
C GLY A 346 -17.40 -24.36 1.88
N GLN A 347 -16.51 -23.65 2.57
CA GLN A 347 -15.35 -23.00 1.99
C GLN A 347 -14.08 -23.80 2.27
N VAL A 348 -13.13 -23.78 1.33
CA VAL A 348 -11.89 -24.55 1.40
C VAL A 348 -10.72 -23.57 1.33
N MET A 349 -9.74 -23.78 2.21
CA MET A 349 -8.44 -23.11 2.15
C MET A 349 -7.59 -23.87 1.14
N GLU A 350 -7.25 -23.23 0.03
CA GLU A 350 -6.52 -23.88 -1.06
C GLU A 350 -5.65 -22.90 -1.84
N ASN A 351 -4.68 -23.44 -2.57
CA ASN A 351 -3.86 -22.71 -3.53
C ASN A 351 -3.02 -21.60 -2.89
N HIS A 352 -2.30 -21.93 -1.83
CA HIS A 352 -1.31 -21.06 -1.18
C HIS A 352 0.10 -21.36 -1.71
N TYR A 353 0.75 -20.38 -2.33
CA TYR A 353 2.05 -20.51 -2.97
C TYR A 353 3.08 -19.55 -2.35
N VAL A 354 4.19 -20.08 -1.87
CA VAL A 354 5.39 -19.33 -1.46
C VAL A 354 6.48 -19.62 -2.48
N ILE A 355 6.77 -18.67 -3.36
CA ILE A 355 7.69 -18.89 -4.49
C ILE A 355 8.77 -17.82 -4.64
N PHE A 356 10.00 -18.22 -4.95
CA PHE A 356 11.08 -17.28 -5.29
C PHE A 356 11.40 -16.19 -4.26
N ASN A 357 11.02 -16.34 -3.00
CA ASN A 357 11.33 -15.40 -1.92
C ASN A 357 12.73 -15.66 -1.36
N THR A 358 13.29 -14.68 -0.65
CA THR A 358 14.52 -14.80 0.11
C THR A 358 14.22 -14.60 1.59
N PHE A 359 14.64 -15.57 2.40
CA PHE A 359 14.52 -15.55 3.86
C PHE A 359 15.90 -15.63 4.47
N PHE A 360 16.20 -14.73 5.41
CA PHE A 360 17.41 -14.84 6.20
C PHE A 360 17.26 -14.22 7.56
N ASP A 361 18.09 -14.63 8.51
CA ASP A 361 18.05 -14.12 9.87
C ASP A 361 16.64 -14.17 10.48
N CYS A 362 15.93 -15.28 10.27
CA CYS A 362 14.65 -15.60 10.90
C CYS A 362 14.85 -16.75 11.88
N GLU A 363 13.90 -16.96 12.79
CA GLU A 363 13.84 -18.20 13.54
C GLU A 363 13.30 -19.35 12.68
N ILE A 364 12.20 -19.05 11.98
CA ILE A 364 11.53 -20.00 11.10
C ILE A 364 11.30 -19.29 9.77
N GLY A 365 11.65 -19.94 8.64
CA GLY A 365 11.38 -19.37 7.32
C GLY A 365 9.88 -19.38 6.99
N VAL A 366 9.29 -20.58 6.95
CA VAL A 366 7.86 -20.79 6.74
C VAL A 366 7.36 -21.83 7.75
N ARG A 367 6.31 -21.50 8.49
CA ARG A 367 5.53 -22.41 9.33
C ARG A 367 4.18 -22.65 8.68
N ALA A 368 3.70 -23.89 8.70
CA ALA A 368 2.40 -24.20 8.13
C ALA A 368 1.61 -25.20 8.98
N GLU A 369 0.36 -24.85 9.23
CA GLU A 369 -0.63 -25.68 9.94
C GLU A 369 -1.60 -26.39 8.98
N TYR A 370 -1.53 -26.05 7.69
CA TYR A 370 -2.30 -26.64 6.61
C TYR A 370 -1.48 -26.66 5.30
N ASP A 371 -2.02 -27.30 4.26
CA ASP A 371 -1.32 -27.53 3.00
C ASP A 371 -0.98 -26.22 2.25
N GLY A 372 0.21 -26.20 1.66
CA GLY A 372 0.65 -25.12 0.76
C GLY A 372 1.88 -25.52 -0.06
N TYR A 373 2.19 -24.72 -1.08
CA TYR A 373 3.27 -24.99 -2.03
C TYR A 373 4.45 -24.06 -1.78
N VAL A 374 5.62 -24.61 -1.49
CA VAL A 374 6.86 -23.84 -1.26
C VAL A 374 7.88 -24.21 -2.33
N TYR A 375 8.20 -23.30 -3.26
CA TYR A 375 9.03 -23.61 -4.42
C TYR A 375 10.00 -22.48 -4.82
N GLY A 376 11.27 -22.81 -5.08
CA GLY A 376 12.24 -21.87 -5.64
C GLY A 376 12.68 -20.73 -4.71
N ASN A 377 12.38 -20.81 -3.41
CA ASN A 377 12.82 -19.83 -2.41
C ASN A 377 14.27 -20.08 -1.97
N VAL A 378 14.92 -19.03 -1.45
CA VAL A 378 16.25 -19.08 -0.83
C VAL A 378 16.09 -18.90 0.67
N PHE A 379 16.65 -19.82 1.46
CA PHE A 379 16.71 -19.75 2.92
C PHE A 379 18.17 -19.83 3.36
N HIS A 380 18.64 -18.86 4.15
CA HIS A 380 19.97 -18.90 4.76
C HIS A 380 19.95 -18.24 6.14
N ASP A 381 20.93 -18.51 7.00
CA ASP A 381 21.05 -17.89 8.33
C ASP A 381 19.78 -17.98 9.20
N ILE A 382 19.13 -19.16 9.19
CA ILE A 382 17.93 -19.43 10.00
C ILE A 382 18.37 -19.91 11.40
N ASN A 383 17.88 -19.25 12.45
CA ASN A 383 18.22 -19.48 13.85
C ASN A 383 17.35 -20.60 14.44
N GLN A 384 17.95 -21.67 14.97
CA GLN A 384 17.24 -22.87 15.49
C GLN A 384 17.06 -22.86 17.01
N SER A 385 16.70 -21.73 17.60
CA SER A 385 16.51 -21.53 19.04
C SER A 385 15.08 -21.71 19.56
N ALA A 386 14.07 -21.89 18.70
CA ALA A 386 12.66 -21.97 19.08
C ALA A 386 12.39 -23.16 20.02
N PRO A 387 12.02 -22.93 21.29
CA PRO A 387 11.75 -23.98 22.25
C PRO A 387 10.33 -24.53 22.02
N GLY A 388 10.19 -25.53 21.16
CA GLY A 388 8.90 -26.18 20.93
C GLY A 388 9.03 -27.57 20.31
N ASN A 389 8.25 -28.52 20.81
CA ASN A 389 8.02 -29.83 20.20
C ASN A 389 7.13 -29.71 18.95
N PHE A 390 7.45 -28.77 18.04
CA PHE A 390 6.88 -28.81 16.70
C PHE A 390 7.60 -29.93 15.97
N THR A 391 6.92 -31.07 15.82
CA THR A 391 7.36 -32.21 14.99
C THR A 391 7.50 -31.87 13.50
N GLY A 392 7.41 -30.59 13.11
CA GLY A 392 7.69 -30.10 11.77
C GLY A 392 8.21 -28.67 11.80
N ALA A 393 9.53 -28.48 11.93
CA ALA A 393 10.19 -27.22 11.58
C ALA A 393 11.72 -27.36 11.49
N VAL A 394 12.22 -28.26 10.64
CA VAL A 394 13.51 -28.08 9.93
C VAL A 394 13.31 -28.70 8.56
N LEU A 395 13.04 -27.88 7.54
CA LEU A 395 12.96 -28.27 6.12
C LEU A 395 12.31 -29.65 5.85
N VAL A 396 10.97 -29.72 5.71
CA VAL A 396 10.31 -30.99 5.30
C VAL A 396 9.21 -30.74 4.26
N TYR A 397 9.57 -30.98 2.98
CA TYR A 397 8.88 -31.79 1.95
C TYR A 397 7.34 -31.62 1.76
N LEU A 398 6.81 -31.48 0.53
CA LEU A 398 6.55 -32.64 -0.34
C LEU A 398 6.23 -32.35 -1.83
N ARG A 399 6.93 -33.12 -2.69
CA ARG A 399 6.70 -33.55 -4.10
C ARG A 399 6.17 -32.55 -5.14
N GLY A 400 7.14 -31.97 -5.85
CA GLY A 400 6.96 -31.31 -7.14
C GLY A 400 8.24 -30.62 -7.63
N SER A 401 9.35 -31.37 -7.66
CA SER A 401 10.61 -31.03 -8.36
C SER A 401 11.33 -29.70 -8.02
N ALA A 402 12.21 -29.72 -7.01
CA ALA A 402 13.61 -29.24 -7.03
C ALA A 402 14.02 -28.57 -5.71
N VAL A 403 14.89 -29.25 -4.94
CA VAL A 403 15.80 -28.63 -3.96
C VAL A 403 17.20 -29.12 -4.29
N TYR A 404 18.10 -28.19 -4.59
CA TYR A 404 19.54 -28.42 -4.68
C TYR A 404 20.14 -27.91 -3.36
N ASN A 405 20.81 -28.81 -2.63
CA ASN A 405 21.65 -28.46 -1.50
C ASN A 405 23.05 -29.00 -1.78
N PRO A 406 24.06 -28.16 -2.06
CA PRO A 406 25.44 -28.59 -2.01
C PRO A 406 26.03 -28.19 -0.65
N MET A 407 26.22 -29.13 0.27
CA MET A 407 27.35 -29.01 1.21
C MET A 407 27.93 -30.37 1.58
N TYR A 408 29.18 -30.53 1.11
CA TYR A 408 30.39 -31.12 1.69
C TYR A 408 30.32 -32.34 2.61
N VAL A 409 31.24 -33.27 2.27
CA VAL A 409 31.66 -34.54 2.90
C VAL A 409 32.02 -34.38 4.38
#